data_AF-A0A6L4ZFZ6-F1
#
_entry.id   AF-A0A6L4ZFZ6-F1
#
_cell.length_a   1.000
_cell.length_b   1.000
_cell.length_c   1.000
_cell.angle_alpha   90.00
_cell.angle_beta   90.00
_cell.angle_gamma   90.00
#
_symmetry.space_group_name_H-M   'P 1'
#
loop_
_entity.id
_entity.type
_entity.pdbx_description
1 polymer ?
#
loop_
_entity_poly.entity_id
_entity_poly.type
_entity_poly.pdbx_seq_one_letter_code
_entity_poly.pdbx_strand_id
1 'polypeptide(L)'
;MALVHREPRKKYNSNVESAPDIALYLVTTGPAKNIWAMSTMSKRELVELIPVFDTEAYVVDLLANLQDKSYQAALVSLTKLSSLVKERNVLFILNPNIKIQDGQICFKEGPNWHLPLDRLSILLSADRDKHEENKV
;
A
#
# COMPACT_ATOMS: atom_id res chain seq x y z
N MET A 1 54.29 -35.63 11.15
CA MET A 1 53.30 -34.61 11.60
C MET A 1 52.84 -33.85 10.38
N ALA A 2 51.58 -34.00 9.96
CA ALA A 2 51.04 -33.40 8.74
C ALA A 2 50.35 -32.06 9.06
N LEU A 3 50.74 -31.00 8.34
CA LEU A 3 50.18 -29.66 8.43
C LEU A 3 48.87 -29.59 7.63
N VAL A 4 47.76 -29.39 8.32
CA VAL A 4 46.44 -29.16 7.69
C VAL A 4 46.40 -27.72 7.18
N HIS A 5 46.47 -27.54 5.87
CA HIS A 5 46.14 -26.28 5.20
C HIS A 5 44.65 -25.98 5.42
N ARG A 6 44.34 -24.87 6.10
CA ARG A 6 42.99 -24.30 6.14
C ARG A 6 42.90 -23.27 5.03
N GLU A 7 42.12 -23.57 3.99
CA GLU A 7 41.76 -22.57 2.98
C GLU A 7 40.86 -21.49 3.59
N PRO A 8 41.04 -20.21 3.22
CA PRO A 8 40.17 -19.14 3.67
C PRO A 8 38.81 -19.26 2.94
N ARG A 9 37.76 -19.58 3.72
CA ARG A 9 36.37 -19.50 3.25
C ARG A 9 36.08 -18.07 2.82
N LYS A 10 35.98 -17.84 1.50
CA LYS A 10 35.41 -16.61 0.92
C LYS A 10 34.01 -16.42 1.49
N LYS A 11 33.83 -15.40 2.33
CA LYS A 11 32.50 -14.92 2.71
C LYS A 11 31.88 -14.30 1.47
N TYR A 12 30.92 -15.00 0.86
CA TYR A 12 30.01 -14.37 -0.09
C TYR A 12 29.18 -13.35 0.71
N ASN A 13 29.57 -12.09 0.65
CA ASN A 13 28.67 -10.99 0.93
C ASN A 13 27.66 -10.97 -0.21
N SER A 14 26.55 -11.69 -0.05
CA SER A 14 25.35 -11.41 -0.81
C SER A 14 24.81 -10.08 -0.29
N ASN A 15 25.31 -8.97 -0.86
CA ASN A 15 24.53 -7.74 -0.92
C ASN A 15 23.34 -8.06 -1.83
N VAL A 16 22.33 -8.70 -1.24
CA VAL A 16 20.97 -8.61 -1.76
C VAL A 16 20.60 -7.17 -1.44
N GLU A 17 20.76 -6.28 -2.43
CA GLU A 17 20.07 -5.00 -2.40
C GLU A 17 18.58 -5.34 -2.32
N SER A 18 18.05 -5.36 -1.10
CA SER A 18 16.62 -5.47 -0.87
C SER A 18 15.99 -4.34 -1.66
N ALA A 19 15.13 -4.68 -2.63
CA ALA A 19 14.42 -3.70 -3.43
C ALA A 19 13.81 -2.62 -2.51
N PRO A 20 13.92 -1.33 -2.87
CA PRO A 20 13.46 -0.25 -2.01
C PRO A 20 11.97 -0.42 -1.69
N ASP A 21 11.64 -0.50 -0.39
CA ASP A 21 10.26 -0.65 0.11
C ASP A 21 9.36 0.44 -0.49
N ILE A 22 8.19 0.04 -0.97
CA ILE A 22 7.30 0.95 -1.69
C ILE A 22 6.53 1.78 -0.66
N ALA A 23 6.67 3.10 -0.74
CA ALA A 23 5.90 4.03 0.08
C ALA A 23 4.57 4.35 -0.61
N LEU A 24 3.50 4.43 0.18
CA LEU A 24 2.13 4.69 -0.28
C LEU A 24 1.36 5.48 0.79
N TYR A 25 0.31 6.15 0.38
CA TYR A 25 -0.49 7.01 1.24
C TYR A 25 -1.81 6.33 1.61
N LEU A 26 -2.18 6.48 2.87
CA LEU A 26 -3.47 6.08 3.43
C LEU A 26 -4.18 7.31 3.98
N VAL A 27 -5.49 7.17 4.20
CA VAL A 27 -6.25 8.10 5.04
C VAL A 27 -6.40 7.51 6.43
N THR A 28 -6.24 8.35 7.44
CA THR A 28 -6.45 8.02 8.85
C THR A 28 -7.50 8.94 9.46
N THR A 29 -8.20 8.48 10.50
CA THR A 29 -9.27 9.22 11.18
C THR A 29 -9.02 9.38 12.67
N GLY A 30 -9.43 10.55 13.17
CA GLY A 30 -9.43 10.87 14.60
C GLY A 30 -8.04 11.04 15.22
N PRO A 31 -7.98 11.36 16.52
CA PRO A 31 -6.72 11.64 17.22
C PRO A 31 -5.84 10.39 17.39
N ALA A 32 -6.44 9.19 17.40
CA ALA A 32 -5.75 7.92 17.46
C ALA A 32 -5.15 7.48 16.11
N LYS A 33 -5.41 8.23 15.02
CA LYS A 33 -4.94 7.93 13.66
C LYS A 33 -5.32 6.52 13.20
N ASN A 34 -6.57 6.14 13.44
CA ASN A 34 -7.09 4.85 12.97
C ASN A 34 -7.12 4.85 11.44
N ILE A 35 -6.86 3.71 10.80
CA ILE A 35 -6.93 3.62 9.34
C ILE A 35 -8.38 3.77 8.90
N TRP A 36 -8.62 4.64 7.92
CA TRP A 36 -9.93 4.76 7.29
C TRP A 36 -10.18 3.55 6.41
N ALA A 37 -11.27 2.83 6.69
CA ALA A 37 -11.66 1.63 5.97
C ALA A 37 -13.18 1.58 5.82
N MET A 38 -13.64 0.81 4.84
CA MET A 38 -15.04 0.46 4.64
C MET A 38 -15.20 -1.04 4.80
N SER A 39 -16.40 -1.51 5.13
CA SER A 39 -16.69 -2.94 5.12
C SER A 39 -17.48 -3.32 3.86
N THR A 40 -17.14 -4.48 3.29
CA THR A 40 -17.89 -5.08 2.17
C THR A 40 -17.95 -6.59 2.30
N MET A 41 -18.74 -7.23 1.44
CA MET A 41 -18.77 -8.68 1.31
C MET A 41 -17.93 -9.12 0.11
N SER A 42 -16.96 -10.00 0.33
CA SER A 42 -16.19 -10.66 -0.73
C SER A 42 -16.23 -12.16 -0.54
N LYS A 43 -16.61 -12.92 -1.58
CA LYS A 43 -16.74 -14.39 -1.53
C LYS A 43 -17.55 -14.91 -0.32
N ARG A 44 -18.59 -14.17 0.10
CA ARG A 44 -19.47 -14.45 1.26
C ARG A 44 -18.82 -14.22 2.64
N GLU A 45 -17.67 -13.57 2.68
CA GLU A 45 -17.02 -13.15 3.93
C GLU A 45 -17.05 -11.62 4.06
N LEU A 46 -17.17 -11.14 5.30
CA LEU A 46 -17.02 -9.72 5.61
C LEU A 46 -15.53 -9.38 5.53
N VAL A 47 -15.20 -8.39 4.72
CA VAL A 47 -13.82 -7.90 4.54
C VAL A 47 -13.76 -6.39 4.75
N GLU A 48 -12.62 -5.92 5.25
CA GLU A 48 -12.30 -4.50 5.27
C GLU A 48 -11.68 -4.09 3.94
N LEU A 49 -12.14 -2.99 3.37
CA LEU A 49 -11.59 -2.33 2.19
C LEU A 49 -10.86 -1.07 2.62
N ILE A 50 -9.58 -1.01 2.28
CA ILE A 50 -8.70 0.12 2.60
C ILE A 50 -8.31 0.85 1.31
N PRO A 51 -8.74 2.11 1.15
CA PRO A 51 -8.22 3.01 0.13
C PRO A 51 -6.72 3.26 0.31
N VAL A 52 -5.92 3.01 -0.73
CA VAL A 52 -4.50 3.33 -0.81
C VAL A 52 -4.23 4.23 -2.01
N PHE A 53 -3.26 5.12 -1.87
CA PHE A 53 -2.86 6.05 -2.91
C PHE A 53 -1.36 5.95 -3.17
N ASP A 54 -0.96 5.90 -4.44
CA ASP A 54 0.45 5.88 -4.83
C ASP A 54 1.11 7.27 -4.74
N THR A 55 0.31 8.33 -4.82
CA THR A 55 0.78 9.72 -4.76
C THR A 55 0.08 10.52 -3.66
N GLU A 56 0.80 11.50 -3.12
CA GLU A 56 0.26 12.43 -2.11
C GLU A 56 -0.85 13.30 -2.69
N ALA A 57 -0.74 13.69 -3.97
CA ALA A 57 -1.71 14.55 -4.63
C ALA A 57 -3.13 13.97 -4.56
N TYR A 58 -3.28 12.67 -4.84
CA TYR A 58 -4.60 12.03 -4.79
C TYR A 58 -5.21 12.00 -3.39
N VAL A 59 -4.40 11.80 -2.35
CA VAL A 59 -4.93 11.80 -0.97
C VAL A 59 -5.28 13.22 -0.52
N VAL A 60 -4.48 14.22 -0.90
CA VAL A 60 -4.75 15.64 -0.58
C VAL A 60 -6.03 16.11 -1.27
N ASP A 61 -6.22 15.78 -2.54
CA ASP A 61 -7.44 16.11 -3.28
C ASP A 61 -8.68 15.48 -2.63
N LEU A 62 -8.59 14.23 -2.18
CA LEU A 62 -9.67 13.61 -1.42
C LEU A 62 -9.97 14.37 -0.12
N LEU A 63 -8.95 14.65 0.69
CA LEU A 63 -9.12 15.33 1.97
C LEU A 63 -9.75 16.73 1.80
N ALA A 64 -9.38 17.44 0.72
CA ALA A 64 -9.98 18.73 0.37
C ALA A 64 -11.47 18.60 0.04
N ASN A 65 -11.88 17.53 -0.63
CA ASN A 65 -13.27 17.25 -0.96
C ASN A 65 -14.10 16.81 0.26
N LEU A 66 -13.50 16.10 1.22
CA LEU A 66 -14.17 15.67 2.45
C LEU A 66 -14.49 16.84 3.40
N GLN A 67 -13.69 17.91 3.37
CA GLN A 67 -13.82 19.10 4.23
C GLN A 67 -13.92 18.81 5.75
N ASP A 68 -13.44 17.65 6.19
CA ASP A 68 -13.48 17.20 7.58
C ASP A 68 -12.06 17.05 8.13
N LYS A 69 -11.77 17.80 9.20
CA LYS A 69 -10.45 17.86 9.86
C LYS A 69 -10.09 16.60 10.64
N SER A 70 -11.02 15.67 10.80
CA SER A 70 -10.76 14.39 11.44
C SER A 70 -9.96 13.45 10.54
N TYR A 71 -9.94 13.69 9.23
CA TYR A 71 -9.19 12.89 8.26
C TYR A 71 -7.77 13.46 8.05
N GLN A 72 -6.78 12.57 7.96
CA GLN A 72 -5.37 12.92 7.75
C GLN A 72 -4.69 11.93 6.81
N ALA A 73 -3.81 12.44 5.96
CA ALA A 73 -2.93 11.60 5.15
C ALA A 73 -1.85 10.96 6.03
N ALA A 74 -1.54 9.70 5.76
CA ALA A 74 -0.45 8.97 6.40
C ALA A 74 0.39 8.25 5.35
N LEU A 75 1.69 8.54 5.33
CA LEU A 75 2.66 7.80 4.54
C LEU A 75 3.01 6.50 5.26
N VAL A 76 2.80 5.37 4.59
CA VAL A 76 3.14 4.04 5.10
C VAL A 76 3.96 3.29 4.07
N SER A 77 4.68 2.27 4.52
CA SER A 77 5.36 1.36 3.61
C SER A 77 4.52 0.12 3.35
N LEU A 78 4.67 -0.46 2.17
CA LEU A 78 3.97 -1.67 1.75
C LEU A 78 4.19 -2.82 2.73
N THR A 79 5.40 -2.94 3.29
CA THR A 79 5.71 -3.94 4.33
C THR A 79 4.82 -3.81 5.57
N LYS A 80 4.43 -2.60 5.97
CA LYS A 80 3.50 -2.40 7.10
C LYS A 80 2.09 -2.91 6.79
N LEU A 81 1.67 -2.84 5.54
CA LEU A 81 0.38 -3.41 5.11
C LEU A 81 0.38 -4.94 5.24
N SER A 82 1.52 -5.60 5.04
CA SER A 82 1.66 -7.05 5.24
C SER A 82 1.30 -7.50 6.66
N SER A 83 1.66 -6.71 7.68
CA SER A 83 1.26 -7.00 9.06
C SER A 83 -0.24 -6.83 9.25
N LEU A 84 -0.82 -5.78 8.66
CA LEU A 84 -2.26 -5.51 8.76
C LEU A 84 -3.12 -6.64 8.17
N VAL A 85 -2.73 -7.17 7.01
CA VAL A 85 -3.43 -8.29 6.35
C VAL A 85 -3.31 -9.60 7.14
N LYS A 86 -2.25 -9.80 7.92
CA LYS A 86 -2.12 -10.99 8.79
C LYS A 86 -3.07 -10.93 9.98
N GLU A 87 -3.36 -9.72 10.45
CA GLU A 87 -4.20 -9.49 11.63
C GLU A 87 -5.68 -9.37 11.28
N ARG A 88 -6.01 -9.05 10.02
CA ARG A 88 -7.37 -8.68 9.59
C ARG A 88 -7.68 -9.18 8.18
N ASN A 89 -8.96 -9.44 7.92
CA ASN A 89 -9.43 -9.80 6.58
C ASN A 89 -9.57 -8.54 5.72
N VAL A 90 -8.48 -8.13 5.07
CA VAL A 90 -8.35 -6.83 4.38
C VAL A 90 -8.11 -7.03 2.88
N LEU A 91 -8.79 -6.19 2.09
CA LEU A 91 -8.50 -5.94 0.68
C LEU A 91 -8.22 -4.45 0.48
N PHE A 92 -7.56 -4.12 -0.63
CA PHE A 92 -7.16 -2.75 -0.95
C PHE A 92 -7.91 -2.22 -2.18
N ILE A 93 -8.02 -0.89 -2.25
CA ILE A 93 -8.45 -0.18 -3.45
C ILE A 93 -7.35 0.82 -3.81
N LEU A 94 -6.71 0.66 -4.97
CA LEU A 94 -5.64 1.55 -5.42
C LEU A 94 -6.21 2.74 -6.19
N ASN A 95 -5.88 3.95 -5.75
CA ASN A 95 -6.32 5.22 -6.33
C ASN A 95 -7.82 5.23 -6.66
N PRO A 96 -8.70 5.00 -5.66
CA PRO A 96 -10.13 4.97 -5.91
C PRO A 96 -10.61 6.27 -6.54
N ASN A 97 -11.53 6.14 -7.51
CA ASN A 97 -12.28 7.27 -8.02
C ASN A 97 -13.46 7.55 -7.07
N ILE A 98 -13.29 8.59 -6.25
CA ILE A 98 -14.22 8.96 -5.19
C ILE A 98 -15.13 10.08 -5.69
N LYS A 99 -16.43 9.94 -5.45
CA LYS A 99 -17.44 10.97 -5.70
C LYS A 99 -18.19 11.25 -4.41
N ILE A 100 -18.30 12.52 -4.05
CA ILE A 100 -19.11 12.95 -2.92
C ILE A 100 -20.41 13.52 -3.47
N GLN A 101 -21.55 12.91 -3.11
CA GLN A 101 -22.89 13.33 -3.53
C GLN A 101 -23.82 13.31 -2.31
N ASP A 102 -24.49 14.42 -2.04
CA ASP A 102 -25.45 14.54 -0.92
C ASP A 102 -24.89 14.08 0.44
N GLY A 103 -23.61 14.38 0.69
CA GLY A 103 -22.90 13.98 1.91
C GLY A 103 -22.49 12.50 1.98
N GLN A 104 -22.74 11.73 0.92
CA GLN A 104 -22.33 10.33 0.80
C GLN A 104 -21.05 10.23 -0.01
N ILE A 105 -20.14 9.36 0.44
CA ILE A 105 -18.90 9.04 -0.26
C ILE A 105 -19.17 7.78 -1.10
N CYS A 106 -19.21 7.96 -2.41
CA CYS A 106 -19.40 6.90 -3.38
C CYS A 106 -18.06 6.58 -4.05
N PHE A 107 -17.82 5.29 -4.24
CA PHE A 107 -16.63 4.81 -4.92
C PHE A 107 -17.04 4.16 -6.23
N LYS A 108 -16.36 4.49 -7.32
CA LYS A 108 -16.58 3.81 -8.60
C LYS A 108 -15.73 2.54 -8.65
N GLU A 109 -16.37 1.39 -8.78
CA GLU A 109 -15.68 0.12 -9.02
C GLU A 109 -14.88 0.16 -10.34
N GLY A 110 -13.73 -0.50 -10.34
CA GLY A 110 -12.79 -0.51 -11.46
C GLY A 110 -11.73 -1.61 -11.33
N PRO A 111 -10.72 -1.63 -12.21
CA PRO A 111 -9.70 -2.69 -12.22
C PRO A 111 -8.82 -2.72 -10.97
N ASN A 112 -8.76 -1.60 -10.22
CA ASN A 112 -7.98 -1.46 -9.00
C ASN A 112 -8.79 -1.74 -7.73
N TRP A 113 -9.90 -2.47 -7.87
CA TRP A 113 -10.84 -2.79 -6.80
C TRP A 113 -10.58 -4.20 -6.23
N HIS A 114 -10.93 -4.44 -4.96
CA HIS A 114 -10.75 -5.74 -4.27
C HIS A 114 -9.35 -6.35 -4.44
N LEU A 115 -8.29 -5.55 -4.26
CA LEU A 115 -6.92 -6.00 -4.48
C LEU A 115 -6.38 -6.74 -3.25
N PRO A 116 -5.94 -8.01 -3.37
CA PRO A 116 -5.08 -8.61 -2.36
C PRO A 116 -3.70 -7.94 -2.39
N LEU A 117 -2.95 -8.05 -1.29
CA LEU A 117 -1.66 -7.40 -1.12
C LEU A 117 -0.67 -7.71 -2.26
N ASP A 118 -0.59 -8.97 -2.70
CA ASP A 118 0.32 -9.37 -3.79
C ASP A 118 0.00 -8.64 -5.09
N ARG A 119 -1.29 -8.48 -5.42
CA ARG A 119 -1.73 -7.74 -6.61
C ARG A 119 -1.45 -6.26 -6.48
N LEU A 120 -1.70 -5.67 -5.31
CA LEU A 120 -1.36 -4.28 -5.04
C LEU A 120 0.15 -4.04 -5.24
N SER A 121 0.98 -4.93 -4.69
CA SER A 121 2.44 -4.86 -4.79
C SER A 121 2.91 -4.87 -6.25
N ILE A 122 2.36 -5.76 -7.07
CA ILE A 122 2.68 -5.85 -8.51
C ILE A 122 2.33 -4.55 -9.25
N LEU A 123 1.13 -4.00 -8.99
CA LEU A 123 0.67 -2.77 -9.63
C LEU A 123 1.57 -1.57 -9.28
N LEU A 124 1.96 -1.46 -8.01
CA LEU A 124 2.83 -0.38 -7.55
C LEU A 124 4.26 -0.51 -8.08
N SER A 125 4.78 -1.74 -8.25
CA SER A 125 6.09 -1.95 -8.86
C SER A 125 6.09 -1.62 -10.35
N ALA A 126 5.06 -2.05 -11.09
CA ALA A 126 4.96 -1.83 -12.54
C ALA A 126 4.83 -0.34 -12.92
N ASP A 127 4.30 0.49 -12.02
CA ASP A 127 4.19 1.94 -12.24
C ASP A 127 5.56 2.64 -12.08
N ARG A 128 6.42 2.16 -11.18
CA ARG A 128 7.79 2.68 -11.01
C ARG A 128 8.65 2.42 -12.23
N ASP A 129 8.56 1.24 -12.83
CA ASP A 129 9.34 0.89 -14.02
C ASP A 129 9.02 1.82 -15.20
N LYS A 130 7.75 2.19 -15.37
CA LYS A 130 7.33 3.17 -16.41
C LYS A 130 7.83 4.59 -16.14
N HIS A 131 7.93 4.96 -14.87
CA HIS A 131 8.41 6.27 -14.46
C HIS A 131 9.94 6.41 -14.53
N GLU A 132 10.68 5.29 -14.48
CA GLU A 132 12.13 5.25 -14.69
C GLU A 132 12.50 5.17 -16.18
N GLU A 133 11.74 4.47 -17.03
CA GLU A 133 11.98 4.45 -18.49
C GLU A 133 11.82 5.84 -19.15
N ASN A 134 10.93 6.69 -18.64
CA ASN A 134 10.73 8.06 -19.16
C ASN A 134 11.76 9.09 -18.68
N LYS A 135 12.78 8.67 -17.92
CA LYS A 135 13.90 9.53 -17.50
C LYS A 135 15.21 9.28 -18.26
N VAL A 136 15.19 8.43 -19.29
CA VAL A 136 16.34 8.11 -20.15
C VAL A 136 16.25 8.88 -21.47
#